data_AF-A0A3D0Z7X3-F1
#
_entry.id   AF-A0A3D0Z7X3-F1
#
_cell.length_a   1.000
_cell.length_b   1.000
_cell.length_c   1.000
_cell.angle_alpha   90.00
_cell.angle_beta   90.00
_cell.angle_gamma   90.00
#
_symmetry.space_group_name_H-M   'P 1'
#
loop_
_entity.id
_entity.type
_entity.pdbx_description
1 polymer ?
#
loop_
_entity_poly.entity_id
_entity_poly.type
_entity_poly.pdbx_seq_one_letter_code
_entity_poly.pdbx_strand_id
1 'polypeptide(L)'
;MFLLCSLMLGTILSSGFMSAGAEDLANTNATFYNNAQVRAADPHVLYDKASGYYYAYSTDGASRGYRFGIYRSADLTTWEALNGAIPSDDPNTWANDWFWAPECYYNENNGYYYLFYSGRMTNTTDVESHFGSFANGIKFEEACKTGVAVSRSPEGPFMNITKAPIDYYPYDPDYYDVNQLMDAAQMLPPATQALGQTAPKGVYLPFIDANVFFDDNGDIYLYYSRNAYRNWVWDTDLGKYIEESNIYAVKLTTDWWNTDGEPVMPKIDPASRDANKPAGDTSGKRMDGFTPIINYGMQKQSWENGHVNDYVDYSGTKKNRRWAEGSTTMKFYYNQNGERKSKYYIVYSCNNFENQFYGEGYATADSPLGPWTKYEGNPIV
;
A
#
# COMPACT_ATOMS: atom_id res chain seq x y z
N MET A 1 -7.26 73.62 36.64
CA MET A 1 -7.39 74.99 36.13
C MET A 1 -8.10 74.91 34.78
N PHE A 2 -9.34 75.42 34.76
CA PHE A 2 -10.24 75.78 33.65
C PHE A 2 -10.65 74.79 32.51
N LEU A 3 -11.98 74.60 32.49
CA LEU A 3 -12.90 74.25 31.40
C LEU A 3 -12.77 75.11 30.12
N LEU A 4 -13.15 74.52 28.97
CA LEU A 4 -14.15 75.01 27.99
C LEU A 4 -14.18 74.04 26.78
N CYS A 5 -15.18 73.16 26.63
CA CYS A 5 -16.49 73.36 25.96
C CYS A 5 -16.43 74.02 24.57
N SER A 6 -16.77 73.26 23.51
CA SER A 6 -17.72 73.68 22.47
C SER A 6 -18.20 72.49 21.62
N LEU A 7 -19.47 72.59 21.22
CA LEU A 7 -20.37 71.58 20.70
C LEU A 7 -20.50 71.66 19.15
N MET A 8 -20.80 70.49 18.56
CA MET A 8 -21.80 70.22 17.51
C MET A 8 -21.54 70.36 15.99
N LEU A 9 -22.27 69.44 15.33
CA LEU A 9 -22.64 69.23 13.91
C LEU A 9 -21.56 68.57 13.05
N GLY A 10 -21.74 67.39 12.45
CA GLY A 10 -22.95 66.65 12.13
C GLY A 10 -22.92 66.33 10.63
N THR A 11 -22.45 65.13 10.26
CA THR A 11 -22.68 64.56 8.93
C THR A 11 -22.87 63.06 9.05
N ILE A 12 -24.09 62.65 8.71
CA ILE A 12 -24.53 61.27 8.49
C ILE A 12 -23.73 60.73 7.31
N LEU A 13 -22.99 59.64 7.51
CA LEU A 13 -22.55 58.76 6.43
C LEU A 13 -22.84 57.31 6.84
N SER A 14 -23.65 56.71 5.97
CA SER A 14 -24.22 55.38 5.96
C SER A 14 -23.22 54.25 6.18
N SER A 15 -23.59 53.36 7.11
CA SER A 15 -23.48 51.90 7.04
C SER A 15 -22.58 51.29 5.95
N GLY A 16 -21.49 50.69 6.40
CA GLY A 16 -20.75 49.67 5.67
C GLY A 16 -20.16 48.68 6.67
N PHE A 17 -20.98 47.82 7.27
CA PHE A 17 -20.48 46.60 7.89
C PHE A 17 -19.89 45.76 6.77
N MET A 18 -18.56 45.70 6.67
CA MET A 18 -17.89 44.67 5.90
C MET A 18 -18.16 43.35 6.62
N SER A 19 -19.13 42.59 6.08
CA SER A 19 -19.21 41.16 6.32
C SER A 19 -17.89 40.56 5.89
N ALA A 20 -17.15 39.99 6.84
CA ALA A 20 -16.15 38.99 6.51
C ALA A 20 -16.81 37.97 5.58
N GLY A 21 -16.17 37.69 4.45
CA GLY A 21 -16.66 36.74 3.46
C GLY A 21 -16.89 35.41 4.15
N ALA A 22 -18.12 34.92 4.05
CA ALA A 22 -18.38 33.51 4.29
C ALA A 22 -17.53 32.73 3.29
N GLU A 23 -16.68 31.85 3.78
CA GLU A 23 -16.03 30.84 2.97
C GLU A 23 -17.10 30.11 2.15
N ASP A 24 -16.82 29.94 0.87
CA ASP A 24 -17.66 29.20 -0.06
C ASP A 24 -17.63 27.73 0.35
N LEU A 25 -18.51 27.37 1.30
CA LEU A 25 -18.80 25.99 1.65
C LEU A 25 -19.40 25.36 0.39
N ALA A 26 -18.56 24.61 -0.32
CA ALA A 26 -18.95 23.81 -1.47
C ALA A 26 -20.30 23.11 -1.18
N ASN A 27 -21.32 23.47 -1.96
CA ASN A 27 -22.63 22.83 -1.91
C ASN A 27 -22.48 21.36 -2.32
N THR A 28 -22.23 20.49 -1.36
CA THR A 28 -22.27 19.05 -1.54
C THR A 28 -23.65 18.53 -1.16
N ASN A 29 -24.22 17.64 -1.98
CA ASN A 29 -25.40 16.85 -1.63
C ASN A 29 -25.01 15.58 -0.84
N ALA A 30 -23.78 15.50 -0.33
CA ALA A 30 -23.33 14.41 0.51
C ALA A 30 -24.21 14.30 1.77
N THR A 31 -24.82 13.14 1.94
CA THR A 31 -25.70 12.82 3.07
C THR A 31 -24.94 12.75 4.40
N PHE A 32 -23.60 12.66 4.37
CA PHE A 32 -22.73 12.57 5.55
C PHE A 32 -21.44 13.37 5.32
N TYR A 33 -21.07 14.20 6.30
CA TYR A 33 -19.78 14.87 6.37
C TYR A 33 -18.89 14.09 7.35
N ASN A 34 -17.89 13.38 6.83
CA ASN A 34 -16.89 12.70 7.63
C ASN A 34 -15.69 13.63 7.87
N ASN A 35 -15.66 14.32 9.02
CA ASN A 35 -14.53 15.16 9.41
C ASN A 35 -13.47 14.34 10.14
N ALA A 36 -13.00 13.22 9.57
CA ALA A 36 -11.96 12.40 10.17
C ALA A 36 -10.63 13.19 10.28
N GLN A 37 -10.52 14.09 11.27
CA GLN A 37 -9.33 14.88 11.59
C GLN A 37 -8.32 14.10 12.44
N VAL A 38 -8.51 12.79 12.56
CA VAL A 38 -7.59 11.91 13.25
C VAL A 38 -6.35 11.70 12.38
N ARG A 39 -5.18 11.70 13.01
CA ARG A 39 -3.91 11.46 12.32
C ARG A 39 -3.83 10.00 11.88
N ALA A 40 -4.07 9.73 10.62
CA ALA A 40 -3.99 8.39 10.05
C ALA A 40 -3.32 8.43 8.67
N ALA A 41 -2.81 7.28 8.25
CA ALA A 41 -2.38 7.00 6.89
C ALA A 41 -2.70 5.53 6.60
N ASP A 42 -3.04 5.22 5.35
CA ASP A 42 -3.36 3.87 4.88
C ASP A 42 -4.46 3.17 5.71
N PRO A 43 -5.65 3.79 5.91
CA PRO A 43 -6.66 3.25 6.81
C PRO A 43 -7.36 2.02 6.20
N HIS A 44 -7.27 0.87 6.87
CA HIS A 44 -8.12 -0.28 6.61
C HIS A 44 -9.26 -0.37 7.62
N VAL A 45 -10.51 -0.45 7.17
CA VAL A 45 -11.69 -0.47 8.04
C VAL A 45 -12.35 -1.85 8.07
N LEU A 46 -12.49 -2.40 9.28
CA LEU A 46 -13.21 -3.65 9.56
C LEU A 46 -14.51 -3.33 10.34
N TYR A 47 -15.65 -3.86 9.89
CA TYR A 47 -16.86 -3.87 10.71
C TYR A 47 -16.87 -5.11 11.60
N ASP A 48 -16.83 -4.93 12.92
CA ASP A 48 -16.96 -6.01 13.88
C ASP A 48 -18.43 -6.20 14.29
N LYS A 49 -19.00 -7.34 13.90
CA LYS A 49 -20.40 -7.67 14.19
C LYS A 49 -20.67 -7.87 15.69
N ALA A 50 -19.67 -8.30 16.46
CA ALA A 50 -19.85 -8.63 17.87
C ALA A 50 -20.05 -7.36 18.72
N SER A 51 -19.24 -6.34 18.48
CA SER A 51 -19.33 -5.04 19.16
C SER A 51 -20.29 -4.06 18.47
N GLY A 52 -20.52 -4.21 17.17
CA GLY A 52 -21.29 -3.26 16.36
C GLY A 52 -20.50 -2.01 15.95
N TYR A 53 -19.18 -2.00 16.15
CA TYR A 53 -18.29 -0.90 15.78
C TYR A 53 -17.54 -1.19 14.47
N TYR A 54 -17.18 -0.11 13.78
CA TYR A 54 -16.14 -0.09 12.77
C TYR A 54 -14.79 0.17 13.44
N TYR A 55 -13.77 -0.57 13.04
CA TYR A 55 -12.39 -0.41 13.49
C TYR A 55 -11.49 -0.05 12.32
N ALA A 56 -10.82 1.09 12.40
CA ALA A 56 -9.82 1.51 11.42
C ALA A 56 -8.41 1.25 11.95
N TYR A 57 -7.58 0.60 11.14
CA TYR A 57 -6.17 0.33 11.42
C TYR A 57 -5.33 1.17 10.46
N SER A 58 -4.30 1.85 10.96
CA SER A 58 -3.54 2.82 10.17
C SER A 58 -2.05 2.77 10.46
N THR A 59 -1.25 3.17 9.47
CA THR A 59 0.21 3.34 9.61
C THR A 59 0.57 4.24 10.77
N ASP A 60 -0.13 5.37 10.90
CA ASP A 60 0.13 6.41 11.90
C ASP A 60 -0.97 6.48 12.96
N GLY A 61 -0.75 7.23 14.04
CA GLY A 61 -1.75 7.50 15.06
C GLY A 61 -1.71 6.60 16.30
N ALA A 62 -0.72 5.71 16.40
CA ALA A 62 -0.53 4.88 17.60
C ALA A 62 -0.09 5.72 18.82
N SER A 63 -0.52 5.30 20.01
CA SER A 63 0.01 5.83 21.27
C SER A 63 1.45 5.39 21.49
N ARG A 64 2.19 6.14 22.33
CA ARG A 64 3.57 5.79 22.68
C ARG A 64 3.64 4.37 23.25
N GLY A 65 4.55 3.56 22.69
CA GLY A 65 4.73 2.16 23.08
C GLY A 65 3.97 1.17 22.20
N TYR A 66 3.21 1.64 21.20
CA TYR A 66 2.52 0.81 20.22
C TYR A 66 2.93 1.15 18.79
N ARG A 67 2.64 0.23 17.88
CA ARG A 67 2.71 0.39 16.42
C ARG A 67 1.31 0.28 15.84
N PHE A 68 1.06 1.03 14.78
CA PHE A 68 -0.21 1.15 14.07
C PHE A 68 -1.32 1.78 14.91
N GLY A 69 -1.96 2.83 14.39
CA GLY A 69 -3.14 3.42 15.00
C GLY A 69 -4.31 2.43 14.98
N ILE A 70 -5.13 2.45 16.02
CA ILE A 70 -6.46 1.83 16.00
C ILE A 70 -7.46 2.91 16.37
N TYR A 71 -8.53 3.01 15.58
CA TYR A 71 -9.67 3.85 15.86
C TYR A 71 -10.94 3.01 15.84
N ARG A 72 -11.93 3.37 16.66
CA ARG A 72 -13.27 2.80 16.56
C ARG A 72 -14.33 3.86 16.30
N SER A 73 -15.38 3.48 15.58
CA SER A 73 -16.51 4.35 15.25
C SER A 73 -17.80 3.55 15.20
N ALA A 74 -18.90 4.13 15.69
CA ALA A 74 -20.23 3.53 15.55
C ALA A 74 -20.92 3.91 14.23
N ASP A 75 -20.40 4.91 13.51
CA ASP A 75 -21.12 5.60 12.42
C ASP A 75 -20.22 6.01 11.23
N LEU A 76 -18.96 5.54 11.21
CA LEU A 76 -17.91 5.92 10.24
C LEU A 76 -17.54 7.41 10.20
N THR A 77 -18.11 8.22 11.09
CA THR A 77 -17.97 9.68 11.09
C THR A 77 -17.23 10.18 12.33
N THR A 78 -17.61 9.66 13.50
CA THR A 78 -16.99 10.00 14.78
C THR A 78 -16.04 8.88 15.18
N TRP A 79 -14.76 9.20 15.34
CA TRP A 79 -13.71 8.23 15.61
C TRP A 79 -13.06 8.45 16.98
N GLU A 80 -12.98 7.38 17.76
CA GLU A 80 -12.25 7.32 19.03
C GLU A 80 -10.91 6.62 18.80
N ALA A 81 -9.80 7.28 19.15
CA ALA A 81 -8.47 6.69 19.10
C ALA A 81 -8.25 5.72 20.28
N LEU A 82 -7.69 4.55 19.99
CA LEU A 82 -7.27 3.54 20.96
C LEU A 82 -5.74 3.54 21.07
N ASN A 83 -5.18 2.63 21.89
CA ASN A 83 -3.74 2.60 22.16
C ASN A 83 -2.89 2.32 20.90
N GLY A 84 -3.34 1.42 20.03
CA GLY A 84 -2.62 0.97 18.86
C GLY A 84 -2.51 -0.56 18.82
N ALA A 85 -2.07 -1.10 17.68
CA ALA A 85 -2.25 -2.52 17.42
C ALA A 85 -1.19 -3.41 18.07
N ILE A 86 0.10 -3.21 17.74
CA ILE A 86 1.18 -4.10 18.19
C ILE A 86 2.02 -3.39 19.25
N PRO A 87 2.24 -3.95 20.45
CA PRO A 87 3.20 -3.42 21.41
C PRO A 87 4.60 -3.29 20.79
N SER A 88 5.26 -2.15 20.99
CA SER A 88 6.57 -1.87 20.42
C SER A 88 7.69 -2.80 20.92
N ASP A 89 7.46 -3.45 22.07
CA ASP A 89 8.32 -4.44 22.72
C ASP A 89 7.89 -5.90 22.47
N ASP A 90 6.99 -6.14 21.49
CA ASP A 90 6.62 -7.50 21.08
C ASP A 90 7.90 -8.34 20.79
N PRO A 91 8.11 -9.45 21.54
CA PRO A 91 9.31 -10.29 21.42
C PRO A 91 9.45 -10.98 20.07
N ASN A 92 8.39 -10.97 19.25
CA ASN A 92 8.34 -11.52 17.90
C ASN A 92 8.53 -10.46 16.81
N THR A 93 8.85 -9.21 17.16
CA THR A 93 9.23 -8.19 16.18
C THR A 93 10.40 -8.68 15.31
N TRP A 94 10.20 -8.69 13.99
CA TRP A 94 11.22 -9.02 12.99
C TRP A 94 11.69 -7.80 12.18
N ALA A 95 10.81 -6.83 11.95
CA ALA A 95 11.14 -5.59 11.24
C ALA A 95 11.84 -4.57 12.15
N ASN A 96 12.69 -3.73 11.56
CA ASN A 96 13.46 -2.72 12.28
C ASN A 96 12.77 -1.36 12.28
N ASP A 97 12.15 -0.98 11.17
CA ASP A 97 11.42 0.27 11.00
C ASP A 97 10.40 0.18 9.84
N TRP A 98 9.81 1.32 9.46
CA TRP A 98 8.86 1.45 8.34
C TRP A 98 7.67 0.49 8.45
N PHE A 99 7.02 0.54 9.61
CA PHE A 99 5.80 -0.19 9.91
C PHE A 99 4.62 0.48 9.22
N TRP A 100 4.12 -0.10 8.12
CA TRP A 100 3.14 0.55 7.24
C TRP A 100 1.95 -0.34 6.87
N ALA A 101 0.89 0.34 6.45
CA ALA A 101 -0.32 -0.16 5.79
C ALA A 101 -0.88 -1.46 6.41
N PRO A 102 -1.37 -1.40 7.65
CA PRO A 102 -1.94 -2.57 8.30
C PRO A 102 -3.36 -2.85 7.78
N GLU A 103 -3.65 -4.10 7.44
CA GLU A 103 -5.00 -4.59 7.16
C GLU A 103 -5.42 -5.68 8.17
N CYS A 104 -6.66 -5.61 8.65
CA CYS A 104 -7.15 -6.51 9.69
C CYS A 104 -8.37 -7.33 9.25
N TYR A 105 -8.28 -8.65 9.43
CA TYR A 105 -9.30 -9.61 9.03
C TYR A 105 -9.78 -10.44 10.21
N TYR A 106 -11.10 -10.48 10.44
CA TYR A 106 -11.69 -11.33 11.47
C TYR A 106 -12.06 -12.70 10.93
N ASN A 107 -11.65 -13.75 11.62
CA ASN A 107 -12.00 -15.13 11.31
C ASN A 107 -13.11 -15.61 12.26
N GLU A 108 -14.32 -15.76 11.73
CA GLU A 108 -15.48 -16.21 12.51
C GLU A 108 -15.35 -17.67 13.03
N ASN A 109 -14.55 -18.51 12.36
CA ASN A 109 -14.42 -19.93 12.72
C ASN A 109 -13.53 -20.12 13.95
N ASN A 110 -12.41 -19.40 14.00
CA ASN A 110 -11.45 -19.56 15.09
C ASN A 110 -11.42 -18.39 16.08
N GLY A 111 -12.11 -17.28 15.80
CA GLY A 111 -12.25 -16.13 16.69
C GLY A 111 -10.98 -15.28 16.84
N TYR A 112 -10.09 -15.30 15.84
CA TYR A 112 -8.91 -14.42 15.77
C TYR A 112 -9.09 -13.29 14.78
N TYR A 113 -8.51 -12.14 15.14
CA TYR A 113 -8.23 -11.03 14.24
C TYR A 113 -6.79 -11.19 13.74
N TYR A 114 -6.60 -11.14 12.43
CA TYR A 114 -5.30 -11.23 11.75
C TYR A 114 -4.95 -9.88 11.16
N LEU A 115 -3.87 -9.27 11.67
CA LEU A 115 -3.32 -8.00 11.20
C LEU A 115 -2.13 -8.28 10.29
N PHE A 116 -2.30 -8.07 8.99
CA PHE A 116 -1.22 -8.07 8.00
C PHE A 116 -0.62 -6.68 7.96
N TYR A 117 0.70 -6.56 7.92
CA TYR A 117 1.36 -5.25 7.87
C TYR A 117 2.70 -5.34 7.16
N SER A 118 3.19 -4.20 6.69
CA SER A 118 4.50 -4.08 6.05
C SER A 118 5.56 -3.62 7.04
N GLY A 119 6.77 -4.15 6.95
CA GLY A 119 7.90 -3.73 7.78
C GLY A 119 9.23 -3.86 7.04
N ARG A 120 10.17 -2.94 7.31
CA ARG A 120 11.50 -2.95 6.69
C ARG A 120 12.54 -3.64 7.56
N MET A 121 13.39 -4.44 6.92
CA MET A 121 14.64 -4.93 7.51
C MET A 121 15.79 -3.97 7.19
N THR A 122 16.62 -3.68 8.18
CA THR A 122 17.82 -2.84 8.01
C THR A 122 19.12 -3.60 8.28
N ASN A 123 19.04 -4.79 8.90
CA ASN A 123 20.20 -5.64 9.09
C ASN A 123 20.69 -6.18 7.73
N THR A 124 21.97 -5.99 7.42
CA THR A 124 22.54 -6.37 6.12
C THR A 124 22.43 -7.87 5.84
N THR A 125 22.70 -8.71 6.84
CA THR A 125 22.61 -10.16 6.69
C THR A 125 21.18 -10.60 6.36
N ASP A 126 20.19 -10.02 7.04
CA ASP A 126 18.78 -10.35 6.81
C ASP A 126 18.34 -9.90 5.41
N VAL A 127 18.69 -8.67 5.03
CA VAL A 127 18.43 -8.13 3.69
C VAL A 127 19.04 -9.01 2.60
N GLU A 128 20.32 -9.38 2.71
CA GLU A 128 21.00 -10.22 1.72
C GLU A 128 20.43 -11.64 1.64
N SER A 129 19.95 -12.18 2.77
CA SER A 129 19.32 -13.50 2.81
C SER A 129 17.98 -13.54 2.06
N HIS A 130 17.24 -12.43 2.06
CA HIS A 130 15.93 -12.34 1.41
C HIS A 130 16.00 -11.82 -0.02
N PHE A 131 16.90 -10.86 -0.30
CA PHE A 131 16.91 -10.10 -1.55
C PHE A 131 18.20 -10.26 -2.36
N GLY A 132 19.20 -10.97 -1.83
CA GLY A 132 20.52 -11.07 -2.43
C GLY A 132 21.40 -9.85 -2.15
N SER A 133 22.65 -9.91 -2.62
CA SER A 133 23.61 -8.83 -2.48
C SER A 133 23.55 -7.91 -3.69
N PHE A 134 23.73 -6.62 -3.46
CA PHE A 134 23.88 -5.62 -4.51
C PHE A 134 25.37 -5.43 -4.80
N ALA A 135 25.75 -5.33 -6.08
CA ALA A 135 27.11 -4.96 -6.43
C ALA A 135 27.42 -3.52 -5.97
N ASN A 136 28.70 -3.18 -5.98
CA ASN A 136 29.18 -1.80 -5.88
C ASN A 136 28.82 -1.06 -4.58
N GLY A 137 28.58 -1.78 -3.48
CA GLY A 137 28.31 -1.19 -2.16
C GLY A 137 26.95 -0.49 -2.07
N ILE A 138 26.04 -0.77 -3.00
CA ILE A 138 24.74 -0.15 -3.04
C ILE A 138 23.82 -0.82 -2.00
N LYS A 139 23.11 -0.04 -1.18
CA LYS A 139 22.19 -0.58 -0.15
C LYS A 139 20.77 -0.74 -0.70
N PHE A 140 20.07 -1.78 -0.23
CA PHE A 140 18.63 -1.93 -0.41
C PHE A 140 17.91 -0.82 0.37
N GLU A 141 17.21 0.09 -0.32
CA GLU A 141 16.56 1.24 0.33
C GLU A 141 15.30 0.83 1.12
N GLU A 142 14.53 -0.10 0.57
CA GLU A 142 13.21 -0.46 1.09
C GLU A 142 13.03 -1.99 1.13
N ALA A 143 13.82 -2.67 1.96
CA ALA A 143 13.80 -4.13 2.11
C ALA A 143 12.59 -4.58 2.93
N CYS A 144 11.39 -4.31 2.41
CA CYS A 144 10.12 -4.56 3.07
C CYS A 144 9.57 -5.95 2.76
N LYS A 145 8.88 -6.51 3.75
CA LYS A 145 8.06 -7.74 3.65
C LYS A 145 6.80 -7.58 4.49
N THR A 146 5.91 -8.57 4.39
CA THR A 146 4.69 -8.63 5.20
C THR A 146 4.85 -9.50 6.44
N GLY A 147 4.51 -8.95 7.60
CA GLY A 147 4.33 -9.66 8.86
C GLY A 147 2.84 -9.92 9.15
N VAL A 148 2.57 -10.86 10.07
CA VAL A 148 1.22 -11.15 10.53
C VAL A 148 1.20 -11.22 12.05
N ALA A 149 0.32 -10.42 12.65
CA ALA A 149 0.04 -10.42 14.08
C ALA A 149 -1.41 -10.78 14.33
N VAL A 150 -1.70 -11.29 15.53
CA VAL A 150 -3.03 -11.82 15.87
C VAL A 150 -3.52 -11.30 17.21
N SER A 151 -4.83 -11.14 17.33
CA SER A 151 -5.49 -10.82 18.60
C SER A 151 -6.83 -11.53 18.73
N ARG A 152 -7.32 -11.64 19.96
CA ARG A 152 -8.70 -12.05 20.28
C ARG A 152 -9.67 -10.87 20.34
N SER A 153 -9.16 -9.65 20.18
CA SER A 153 -9.92 -8.40 20.24
C SER A 153 -9.58 -7.54 19.01
N PRO A 154 -10.58 -6.85 18.41
CA PRO A 154 -10.29 -5.85 17.38
C PRO A 154 -9.47 -4.67 17.94
N GLU A 155 -9.47 -4.48 19.26
CA GLU A 155 -8.73 -3.41 19.95
C GLU A 155 -7.29 -3.81 20.30
N GLY A 156 -6.89 -5.05 20.00
CA GLY A 156 -5.59 -5.59 20.39
C GLY A 156 -5.46 -5.91 21.90
N PRO A 157 -4.22 -6.04 22.41
CA PRO A 157 -2.98 -5.98 21.64
C PRO A 157 -2.91 -7.14 20.63
N PHE A 158 -2.31 -6.87 19.48
CA PHE A 158 -1.93 -7.85 18.48
C PHE A 158 -0.50 -8.29 18.74
N MET A 159 -0.25 -9.60 18.63
CA MET A 159 1.08 -10.19 18.81
C MET A 159 1.52 -10.88 17.53
N ASN A 160 2.75 -10.64 17.09
CA ASN A 160 3.31 -11.31 15.91
C ASN A 160 3.29 -12.82 16.09
N ILE A 161 2.81 -13.55 15.06
CA ILE A 161 2.74 -15.01 15.10
C ILE A 161 4.15 -15.62 15.22
N THR A 162 5.13 -15.03 14.53
CA THR A 162 6.53 -15.50 14.54
C THR A 162 7.54 -14.36 14.51
N LYS A 163 8.82 -14.70 14.75
CA LYS A 163 9.99 -13.80 14.60
C LYS A 163 10.43 -13.56 13.16
N ALA A 164 9.61 -13.92 12.17
CA ALA A 164 9.89 -13.76 10.76
C ALA A 164 8.64 -13.25 10.03
N PRO A 165 8.81 -12.55 8.90
CA PRO A 165 7.70 -12.25 7.99
C PRO A 165 7.19 -13.54 7.32
N ILE A 166 6.15 -13.41 6.49
CA ILE A 166 5.66 -14.50 5.65
C ILE A 166 6.82 -15.11 4.82
N ASP A 167 6.85 -16.44 4.78
CA ASP A 167 7.83 -17.26 4.05
C ASP A 167 7.59 -17.20 2.53
N TYR A 168 7.86 -16.03 1.93
CA TYR A 168 7.67 -15.72 0.52
C TYR A 168 8.87 -14.97 -0.08
N TYR A 169 9.36 -15.42 -1.24
CA TYR A 169 10.52 -14.87 -1.95
C TYR A 169 10.20 -14.64 -3.43
N PRO A 170 9.31 -13.68 -3.75
CA PRO A 170 8.97 -13.38 -5.14
C PRO A 170 10.23 -13.00 -5.92
N TYR A 171 10.42 -13.64 -7.07
CA TYR A 171 11.62 -13.47 -7.90
C TYR A 171 11.22 -13.29 -9.36
N ASP A 172 11.65 -12.20 -9.99
CA ASP A 172 11.43 -11.92 -11.41
C ASP A 172 12.68 -12.35 -12.21
N PRO A 173 12.63 -13.47 -12.96
CA PRO A 173 13.79 -13.99 -13.70
C PRO A 173 14.05 -13.21 -14.99
N ASP A 174 13.12 -12.38 -15.44
CA ASP A 174 13.19 -11.70 -16.75
C ASP A 174 13.56 -10.22 -16.63
N TYR A 175 13.46 -9.65 -15.44
CA TYR A 175 13.90 -8.28 -15.16
C TYR A 175 15.40 -8.11 -15.34
N TYR A 176 15.80 -7.12 -16.15
CA TYR A 176 17.18 -6.69 -16.27
C TYR A 176 17.54 -5.80 -15.07
N ASP A 177 18.35 -6.31 -14.14
CA ASP A 177 18.69 -5.60 -12.90
C ASP A 177 19.70 -4.46 -13.15
N VAL A 178 19.18 -3.37 -13.71
CA VAL A 178 19.98 -2.19 -14.06
C VAL A 178 20.65 -1.54 -12.86
N ASN A 179 20.21 -1.83 -11.63
CA ASN A 179 20.89 -1.36 -10.42
C ASN A 179 22.33 -1.85 -10.34
N GLN A 180 22.65 -3.02 -10.92
CA GLN A 180 24.01 -3.58 -10.97
C GLN A 180 24.93 -2.81 -11.92
N LEU A 181 24.38 -1.98 -12.82
CA LEU A 181 25.13 -1.12 -13.72
C LEU A 181 25.35 0.29 -13.17
N MET A 182 24.60 0.69 -12.13
CA MET A 182 24.65 2.04 -11.58
C MET A 182 25.85 2.20 -10.64
N ASP A 183 26.42 3.41 -10.63
CA ASP A 183 27.37 3.78 -9.59
C ASP A 183 26.64 4.16 -8.29
N ALA A 184 27.33 3.98 -7.16
CA ALA A 184 26.77 4.24 -5.83
C ALA A 184 26.55 5.74 -5.52
N ALA A 185 27.07 6.66 -6.36
CA ALA A 185 27.09 8.10 -6.10
C ALA A 185 25.96 8.86 -6.82
N GLN A 186 25.61 8.48 -8.05
CA GLN A 186 24.58 9.13 -8.86
C GLN A 186 23.25 8.37 -8.85
N MET A 187 23.22 7.06 -8.56
CA MET A 187 21.98 6.25 -8.50
C MET A 187 21.01 6.48 -9.70
N LEU A 188 21.58 6.80 -10.88
CA LEU A 188 20.83 7.06 -12.10
C LEU A 188 20.78 5.80 -12.95
N PRO A 189 19.61 5.51 -13.55
CA PRO A 189 19.51 4.41 -14.49
C PRO A 189 20.31 4.69 -15.77
N PRO A 190 20.69 3.62 -16.50
CA PRO A 190 21.25 3.73 -17.84
C PRO A 190 20.45 4.69 -18.74
N ALA A 191 21.15 5.51 -19.53
CA ALA A 191 20.48 6.50 -20.39
C ALA A 191 19.66 5.88 -21.53
N THR A 192 19.85 4.59 -21.85
CA THR A 192 19.16 3.91 -22.95
C THR A 192 18.75 2.50 -22.54
N GLN A 193 17.67 2.00 -23.14
CA GLN A 193 17.22 0.62 -22.98
C GLN A 193 18.31 -0.40 -23.35
N ALA A 194 19.03 -0.14 -24.45
CA ALA A 194 20.07 -1.04 -24.94
C ALA A 194 21.19 -1.22 -23.92
N LEU A 195 21.59 -0.15 -23.22
CA LEU A 195 22.55 -0.25 -22.12
C LEU A 195 21.95 -0.99 -20.92
N GLY A 196 20.70 -0.71 -20.55
CA GLY A 196 20.10 -1.43 -19.42
C GLY A 196 19.90 -2.93 -19.69
N GLN A 197 19.68 -3.32 -20.95
CA GLN A 197 19.60 -4.73 -21.36
C GLN A 197 20.94 -5.48 -21.28
N THR A 198 22.06 -4.80 -21.01
CA THR A 198 23.33 -5.48 -20.68
C THR A 198 23.43 -5.89 -19.22
N ALA A 199 22.49 -5.47 -18.36
CA ALA A 199 22.45 -5.87 -16.96
C ALA A 199 22.18 -7.38 -16.83
N PRO A 200 22.65 -8.02 -15.75
CA PRO A 200 22.22 -9.38 -15.43
C PRO A 200 20.71 -9.44 -15.24
N LYS A 201 20.11 -10.55 -15.66
CA LYS A 201 18.70 -10.83 -15.41
C LYS A 201 18.49 -11.37 -14.00
N GLY A 202 17.32 -11.11 -13.42
CA GLY A 202 16.89 -11.69 -12.17
C GLY A 202 16.90 -10.70 -11.01
N VAL A 203 15.77 -10.57 -10.30
CA VAL A 203 15.70 -9.75 -9.09
C VAL A 203 14.65 -10.26 -8.10
N TYR A 204 14.92 -10.15 -6.81
CA TYR A 204 13.92 -10.39 -5.76
C TYR A 204 13.06 -9.15 -5.54
N LEU A 205 11.76 -9.36 -5.28
CA LEU A 205 10.81 -8.26 -5.14
C LEU A 205 10.60 -7.92 -3.65
N PRO A 206 10.98 -6.72 -3.19
CA PRO A 206 10.50 -6.19 -1.92
C PRO A 206 9.04 -5.75 -2.09
N PHE A 207 8.25 -5.84 -1.02
CA PHE A 207 6.83 -5.53 -1.12
C PHE A 207 6.22 -4.96 0.16
N ILE A 208 5.15 -4.18 -0.03
CA ILE A 208 4.32 -3.53 0.98
C ILE A 208 2.82 -3.69 0.65
N ASP A 209 1.95 -3.03 1.40
CA ASP A 209 0.49 -2.94 1.23
C ASP A 209 -0.21 -4.28 1.02
N ALA A 210 -0.08 -5.16 2.01
CA ALA A 210 -0.72 -6.45 1.97
C ALA A 210 -2.25 -6.32 1.94
N ASN A 211 -2.88 -6.86 0.91
CA ASN A 211 -4.32 -7.02 0.80
C ASN A 211 -4.70 -8.50 0.66
N VAL A 212 -5.49 -9.02 1.60
CA VAL A 212 -5.87 -10.44 1.64
C VAL A 212 -7.32 -10.61 1.18
N PHE A 213 -7.51 -11.31 0.07
CA PHE A 213 -8.82 -11.58 -0.51
C PHE A 213 -9.22 -13.04 -0.27
N PHE A 214 -10.42 -13.25 0.26
CA PHE A 214 -11.03 -14.55 0.50
C PHE A 214 -12.11 -14.80 -0.55
N ASP A 215 -11.91 -15.79 -1.42
CA ASP A 215 -12.89 -16.14 -2.47
C ASP A 215 -13.90 -17.19 -1.98
N ASP A 216 -15.07 -17.26 -2.62
CA ASP A 216 -16.17 -18.16 -2.22
C ASP A 216 -15.81 -19.65 -2.33
N ASN A 217 -14.85 -19.97 -3.18
CA ASN A 217 -14.36 -21.33 -3.37
C ASN A 217 -13.42 -21.78 -2.23
N GLY A 218 -13.14 -20.90 -1.26
CA GLY A 218 -12.23 -21.14 -0.13
C GLY A 218 -10.77 -20.78 -0.42
N ASP A 219 -10.44 -20.34 -1.63
CA ASP A 219 -9.11 -19.85 -1.97
C ASP A 219 -8.83 -18.50 -1.33
N ILE A 220 -7.58 -18.29 -0.94
CA ILE A 220 -7.13 -17.05 -0.32
C ILE A 220 -5.97 -16.49 -1.13
N TYR A 221 -5.99 -15.19 -1.41
CA TYR A 221 -4.99 -14.51 -2.22
C TYR A 221 -4.39 -13.35 -1.43
N LEU A 222 -3.07 -13.20 -1.53
CA LEU A 222 -2.35 -12.02 -1.07
C LEU A 222 -2.02 -11.16 -2.29
N TYR A 223 -2.63 -9.98 -2.36
CA TYR A 223 -2.21 -8.88 -3.21
C TYR A 223 -1.21 -8.02 -2.45
N TYR A 224 -0.27 -7.41 -3.16
CA TYR A 224 0.76 -6.57 -2.58
C TYR A 224 1.34 -5.60 -3.60
N SER A 225 1.86 -4.48 -3.12
CA SER A 225 2.62 -3.52 -3.91
C SER A 225 4.08 -3.95 -3.94
N ARG A 226 4.65 -4.22 -5.12
CA ARG A 226 6.11 -4.21 -5.31
C ARG A 226 6.57 -2.77 -5.20
N ASN A 227 7.53 -2.56 -4.33
CA ASN A 227 8.07 -1.25 -4.05
C ASN A 227 8.63 -0.56 -5.29
N ALA A 228 8.44 0.76 -5.37
CA ALA A 228 9.01 1.56 -6.45
C ALA A 228 10.54 1.55 -6.44
N TYR A 229 11.14 1.69 -5.26
CA TYR A 229 12.57 1.92 -5.11
C TYR A 229 13.37 0.81 -5.79
N ARG A 230 14.14 1.20 -6.81
CA ARG A 230 15.02 0.35 -7.64
C ARG A 230 14.29 -0.60 -8.59
N ASN A 231 12.98 -0.48 -8.73
CA ASN A 231 12.21 -1.08 -9.83
C ASN A 231 12.19 -0.12 -11.03
N TRP A 232 13.30 -0.10 -11.79
CA TRP A 232 13.46 0.73 -12.98
C TRP A 232 12.87 0.05 -14.21
N VAL A 233 11.76 0.60 -14.69
CA VAL A 233 11.07 0.14 -15.89
C VAL A 233 11.35 1.11 -17.04
N TRP A 234 11.71 0.56 -18.21
CA TRP A 234 11.87 1.38 -19.40
C TRP A 234 10.51 1.75 -19.98
N ASP A 235 10.19 3.04 -20.00
CA ASP A 235 8.99 3.55 -20.67
C ASP A 235 9.31 3.85 -22.15
N THR A 236 8.72 3.05 -23.04
CA THR A 236 8.92 3.18 -24.49
C THR A 236 8.43 4.50 -25.07
N ASP A 237 7.39 5.08 -24.47
CA ASP A 237 6.76 6.28 -25.03
C ASP A 237 7.53 7.53 -24.61
N LEU A 238 8.11 7.48 -23.40
CA LEU A 238 8.94 8.54 -22.86
C LEU A 238 10.43 8.39 -23.23
N GLY A 239 10.85 7.21 -23.68
CA GLY A 239 12.25 6.92 -24.04
C GLY A 239 13.20 7.03 -22.86
N LYS A 240 12.77 6.68 -21.64
CA LYS A 240 13.56 6.79 -20.41
C LYS A 240 13.11 5.76 -19.36
N TYR A 241 13.96 5.54 -18.35
CA TYR A 241 13.60 4.75 -17.18
C TYR A 241 12.74 5.55 -16.20
N ILE A 242 11.73 4.88 -15.65
CA ILE A 242 10.86 5.33 -14.57
C ILE A 242 10.98 4.32 -13.43
N GLU A 243 11.10 4.81 -12.20
CA GLU A 243 11.09 3.95 -11.01
C GLU A 243 9.61 3.71 -10.60
N GLU A 244 9.13 2.46 -10.69
CA GLU A 244 7.70 2.13 -10.64
C GLU A 244 7.29 1.24 -9.46
N SER A 245 6.22 1.59 -8.74
CA SER A 245 5.48 0.61 -7.94
C SER A 245 4.46 -0.14 -8.81
N ASN A 246 4.22 -1.41 -8.52
CA ASN A 246 3.26 -2.26 -9.25
C ASN A 246 2.52 -3.18 -8.29
N ILE A 247 1.29 -3.59 -8.63
CA ILE A 247 0.53 -4.54 -7.81
C ILE A 247 0.68 -5.95 -8.39
N TYR A 248 1.01 -6.89 -7.50
CA TYR A 248 1.11 -8.32 -7.79
C TYR A 248 0.24 -9.12 -6.83
N ALA A 249 0.04 -10.41 -7.13
CA ALA A 249 -0.64 -11.33 -6.23
C ALA A 249 0.00 -12.73 -6.20
N VAL A 250 -0.26 -13.43 -5.11
CA VAL A 250 0.06 -14.86 -4.94
C VAL A 250 -1.07 -15.55 -4.18
N LYS A 251 -1.36 -16.81 -4.52
CA LYS A 251 -2.28 -17.63 -3.73
C LYS A 251 -1.62 -18.04 -2.43
N LEU A 252 -2.36 -17.99 -1.32
CA LEU A 252 -1.94 -18.49 -0.01
C LEU A 252 -2.51 -19.89 0.23
N THR A 253 -1.85 -20.67 1.10
CA THR A 253 -2.48 -21.85 1.70
C THR A 253 -3.66 -21.43 2.55
N THR A 254 -4.55 -22.38 2.87
CA THR A 254 -5.78 -22.09 3.64
C THR A 254 -5.70 -22.59 5.08
N ASP A 255 -4.72 -23.44 5.41
CA ASP A 255 -4.58 -24.06 6.74
C ASP A 255 -4.50 -23.02 7.86
N TRP A 256 -3.80 -21.90 7.66
CA TRP A 256 -3.66 -20.86 8.69
C TRP A 256 -5.00 -20.17 9.07
N TRP A 257 -5.96 -20.18 8.14
CA TRP A 257 -7.31 -19.64 8.32
C TRP A 257 -8.29 -20.72 8.80
N ASN A 258 -8.11 -21.96 8.34
CA ASN A 258 -9.03 -23.05 8.63
C ASN A 258 -8.61 -23.92 9.83
N THR A 259 -7.47 -23.64 10.45
CA THR A 259 -7.01 -24.36 11.64
C THR A 259 -7.73 -23.88 12.90
N ASP A 260 -8.33 -24.83 13.61
CA ASP A 260 -8.75 -24.65 14.99
C ASP A 260 -7.53 -24.69 15.92
N GLY A 261 -7.37 -23.69 16.79
CA GLY A 261 -6.30 -23.66 17.80
C GLY A 261 -5.38 -22.46 17.69
N GLU A 262 -4.09 -22.67 17.92
CA GLU A 262 -3.09 -21.58 17.90
C GLU A 262 -2.85 -21.05 16.48
N PRO A 263 -2.78 -19.72 16.27
CA PRO A 263 -2.55 -19.14 14.96
C PRO A 263 -1.23 -19.61 14.34
N VAL A 264 -1.28 -19.94 13.06
CA VAL A 264 -0.12 -20.35 12.25
C VAL A 264 0.14 -19.27 11.21
N MET A 265 1.42 -19.03 10.89
CA MET A 265 1.80 -18.05 9.88
C MET A 265 1.27 -18.48 8.49
N PRO A 266 0.63 -17.57 7.73
CA PRO A 266 0.26 -17.83 6.34
C PRO A 266 1.47 -18.22 5.49
N LYS A 267 1.25 -19.08 4.51
CA LYS A 267 2.26 -19.53 3.55
C LYS A 267 1.71 -19.34 2.14
N ILE A 268 2.60 -19.16 1.17
CA ILE A 268 2.17 -19.21 -0.23
C ILE A 268 1.79 -20.63 -0.63
N ASP A 269 0.94 -20.74 -1.65
CA ASP A 269 0.58 -21.99 -2.28
C ASP A 269 1.83 -22.77 -2.76
N PRO A 270 1.94 -24.08 -2.50
CA PRO A 270 3.07 -24.89 -2.94
C PRO A 270 3.39 -24.79 -4.43
N ALA A 271 2.39 -24.58 -5.29
CA ALA A 271 2.59 -24.40 -6.72
C ALA A 271 3.34 -23.11 -7.08
N SER A 272 3.33 -22.11 -6.19
CA SER A 272 4.10 -20.87 -6.35
C SER A 272 5.54 -21.00 -5.85
N ARG A 273 5.86 -22.05 -5.07
CA ARG A 273 7.21 -22.25 -4.55
C ARG A 273 8.16 -22.63 -5.68
N ASP A 274 9.26 -21.87 -5.82
CA ASP A 274 10.25 -22.07 -6.89
C ASP A 274 9.70 -21.98 -8.33
N ALA A 275 8.48 -21.46 -8.53
CA ALA A 275 7.85 -21.38 -9.84
C ALA A 275 8.63 -20.49 -10.83
N ASN A 276 9.42 -19.55 -10.33
CA ASN A 276 10.26 -18.65 -11.13
C ASN A 276 11.75 -19.03 -11.08
N LYS A 277 12.10 -20.20 -10.54
CA LYS A 277 13.49 -20.67 -10.47
C LYS A 277 14.01 -21.01 -11.88
N PRO A 278 15.09 -20.37 -12.36
CA PRO A 278 15.68 -20.72 -13.65
C PRO A 278 16.18 -22.16 -13.67
N ALA A 279 16.04 -22.82 -14.82
CA ALA A 279 16.57 -24.17 -15.02
C ALA A 279 18.09 -24.19 -14.81
N GLY A 280 18.57 -25.07 -13.93
CA GLY A 280 19.99 -25.21 -13.61
C GLY A 280 20.51 -24.28 -12.52
N ASP A 281 19.66 -23.50 -11.86
CA ASP A 281 20.06 -22.77 -10.65
C ASP A 281 20.48 -23.75 -9.53
N THR A 282 21.69 -23.56 -9.01
CA THR A 282 22.28 -24.39 -7.94
C THR A 282 22.50 -23.61 -6.64
N SER A 283 21.98 -22.38 -6.56
CA SER A 283 22.20 -21.48 -5.41
C SER A 283 21.59 -22.01 -4.12
N GLY A 284 20.61 -22.93 -4.23
CA GLY A 284 19.79 -23.39 -3.12
C GLY A 284 18.80 -22.32 -2.62
N LYS A 285 18.77 -21.13 -3.24
CA LYS A 285 17.82 -20.08 -2.89
C LYS A 285 16.44 -20.41 -3.45
N ARG A 286 15.43 -19.93 -2.74
CA ARG A 286 14.05 -20.03 -3.16
C ARG A 286 13.71 -18.90 -4.12
N MET A 287 12.97 -19.18 -5.19
CA MET A 287 12.63 -18.21 -6.26
C MET A 287 11.16 -18.35 -6.64
N ASP A 288 10.30 -17.74 -5.83
CA ASP A 288 8.87 -17.97 -5.90
C ASP A 288 8.19 -17.20 -7.03
N GLY A 289 7.09 -17.77 -7.52
CA GLY A 289 6.21 -17.15 -8.49
C GLY A 289 5.37 -16.01 -7.92
N PHE A 290 4.87 -15.18 -8.83
CA PHE A 290 3.91 -14.12 -8.58
C PHE A 290 3.06 -13.90 -9.84
N THR A 291 1.91 -13.26 -9.68
CA THR A 291 1.03 -12.86 -10.79
C THR A 291 0.97 -11.33 -10.91
N PRO A 292 1.30 -10.73 -12.06
CA PRO A 292 1.07 -9.31 -12.32
C PRO A 292 -0.42 -8.96 -12.30
N ILE A 293 -0.80 -7.93 -11.55
CA ILE A 293 -2.19 -7.47 -11.39
C ILE A 293 -2.35 -6.08 -12.00
N ILE A 294 -1.69 -5.06 -11.44
CA ILE A 294 -1.67 -3.69 -11.98
C ILE A 294 -0.23 -3.31 -12.30
N ASN A 295 0.01 -3.00 -13.57
CA ASN A 295 1.30 -2.49 -14.06
C ASN A 295 1.04 -1.48 -15.19
N TYR A 296 1.79 -0.39 -15.22
CA TYR A 296 1.64 0.66 -16.22
C TYR A 296 1.83 0.14 -17.65
N GLY A 297 2.89 -0.64 -17.88
CA GLY A 297 3.24 -1.18 -19.19
C GLY A 297 2.19 -2.12 -19.80
N MET A 298 1.33 -2.73 -18.98
CA MET A 298 0.23 -3.58 -19.47
C MET A 298 -0.94 -2.74 -20.01
N GLN A 299 -1.31 -1.68 -19.28
CA GLN A 299 -2.44 -0.80 -19.60
C GLN A 299 -2.10 0.62 -19.13
N LYS A 300 -1.54 1.42 -20.03
CA LYS A 300 -1.07 2.77 -19.73
C LYS A 300 -2.24 3.74 -19.57
N GLN A 301 -2.25 4.53 -18.51
CA GLN A 301 -3.17 5.66 -18.37
C GLN A 301 -2.41 6.93 -17.98
N SER A 302 -2.75 8.06 -18.61
CA SER A 302 -1.98 9.30 -18.46
C SER A 302 -2.04 9.90 -17.05
N TRP A 303 -3.09 9.62 -16.28
CA TRP A 303 -3.25 10.11 -14.91
C TRP A 303 -2.22 9.53 -13.93
N GLU A 304 -1.60 8.40 -14.28
CA GLU A 304 -0.55 7.73 -13.50
C GLU A 304 0.83 8.41 -13.67
N ASN A 305 0.94 9.43 -14.54
CA ASN A 305 2.20 10.05 -14.93
C ASN A 305 2.55 11.34 -14.17
N GLY A 306 1.99 11.58 -12.98
CA GLY A 306 2.18 12.82 -12.24
C GLY A 306 3.63 13.18 -11.92
N HIS A 307 4.55 12.20 -11.95
CA HIS A 307 5.94 12.33 -11.49
C HIS A 307 7.00 11.81 -12.47
N VAL A 308 6.61 11.58 -13.72
CA VAL A 308 7.54 11.01 -14.71
C VAL A 308 8.61 12.02 -15.17
N ASN A 309 8.48 13.30 -14.77
CA ASN A 309 9.40 14.39 -15.12
C ASN A 309 10.12 15.03 -13.91
N ASP A 310 9.91 14.50 -12.70
CA ASP A 310 10.48 15.05 -11.46
C ASP A 310 12.00 15.26 -11.51
N TYR A 311 12.73 14.43 -12.27
CA TYR A 311 14.17 14.63 -12.42
C TYR A 311 14.52 15.96 -13.07
N VAL A 312 13.80 16.35 -14.11
CA VAL A 312 14.01 17.65 -14.78
C VAL A 312 13.43 18.77 -13.93
N ASP A 313 12.21 18.59 -13.43
CA ASP A 313 11.46 19.62 -12.72
C ASP A 313 12.14 20.03 -11.40
N TYR A 314 12.89 19.11 -10.79
CA TYR A 314 13.64 19.34 -9.56
C TYR A 314 15.16 19.35 -9.78
N SER A 315 15.64 19.70 -10.98
CA SER A 315 17.08 19.89 -11.26
C SER A 315 17.97 18.70 -10.83
N GLY A 316 17.44 17.49 -10.95
CA GLY A 316 18.11 16.23 -10.64
C GLY A 316 18.02 15.75 -9.19
N THR A 317 17.34 16.48 -8.29
CA THR A 317 17.26 16.07 -6.88
C THR A 317 16.17 15.04 -6.58
N LYS A 318 15.24 14.81 -7.52
CA LYS A 318 14.19 13.79 -7.44
C LYS A 318 14.29 12.81 -8.61
N LYS A 319 13.90 11.56 -8.43
CA LYS A 319 13.84 10.55 -9.50
C LYS A 319 12.49 10.64 -10.22
N ASN A 320 12.46 10.28 -11.50
CA ASN A 320 11.21 10.06 -12.21
C ASN A 320 10.53 8.81 -11.67
N ARG A 321 9.28 8.94 -11.20
CA ARG A 321 8.57 7.86 -10.52
C ARG A 321 7.14 7.70 -11.00
N ARG A 322 6.60 6.52 -10.73
CA ARG A 322 5.20 6.14 -10.93
C ARG A 322 4.81 5.16 -9.85
N TRP A 323 3.56 5.21 -9.38
CA TRP A 323 3.08 4.32 -8.33
C TRP A 323 1.79 3.65 -8.75
N ALA A 324 1.64 2.38 -8.38
CA ALA A 324 0.38 1.67 -8.27
C ALA A 324 0.48 0.87 -6.96
N GLU A 325 -0.26 1.28 -5.94
CA GLU A 325 -0.09 0.80 -4.57
C GLU A 325 -1.42 0.82 -3.78
N GLY A 326 -1.39 0.44 -2.49
CA GLY A 326 -2.56 0.54 -1.61
C GLY A 326 -3.80 -0.20 -2.11
N SER A 327 -3.63 -1.43 -2.61
CA SER A 327 -4.72 -2.12 -3.31
C SER A 327 -5.80 -2.66 -2.36
N THR A 328 -7.07 -2.66 -2.79
CA THR A 328 -8.14 -3.42 -2.11
C THR A 328 -8.98 -4.17 -3.12
N THR A 329 -9.09 -5.49 -2.93
CA THR A 329 -9.82 -6.40 -3.82
C THR A 329 -11.22 -6.71 -3.29
N MET A 330 -12.21 -6.64 -4.18
CA MET A 330 -13.63 -6.88 -3.89
C MET A 330 -14.27 -7.77 -4.95
N LYS A 331 -15.33 -8.49 -4.57
CA LYS A 331 -16.14 -9.31 -5.48
C LYS A 331 -17.60 -8.88 -5.42
N PHE A 332 -18.19 -8.66 -6.59
CA PHE A 332 -19.59 -8.29 -6.75
C PHE A 332 -20.32 -9.35 -7.57
N TYR A 333 -21.59 -9.59 -7.26
CA TYR A 333 -22.45 -10.47 -8.03
C TYR A 333 -23.50 -9.70 -8.79
N TYR A 334 -23.84 -10.19 -9.97
CA TYR A 334 -24.90 -9.65 -10.80
C TYR A 334 -25.65 -10.78 -11.49
N ASN A 335 -26.90 -10.52 -11.86
CA ASN A 335 -27.70 -11.46 -12.64
C ASN A 335 -27.52 -11.14 -14.13
N GLN A 336 -27.19 -12.15 -14.93
CA GLN A 336 -27.11 -12.06 -16.38
C GLN A 336 -27.87 -13.24 -16.98
N ASN A 337 -28.97 -12.96 -17.69
CA ASN A 337 -29.81 -13.98 -18.32
C ASN A 337 -30.31 -15.08 -17.36
N GLY A 338 -30.61 -14.71 -16.11
CA GLY A 338 -31.06 -15.66 -15.08
C GLY A 338 -29.94 -16.43 -14.38
N GLU A 339 -28.68 -16.22 -14.76
CA GLU A 339 -27.51 -16.80 -14.10
C GLU A 339 -26.84 -15.79 -13.17
N ARG A 340 -26.48 -16.23 -11.95
CA ARG A 340 -25.65 -15.44 -11.04
C ARG A 340 -24.20 -15.49 -11.53
N LYS A 341 -23.67 -14.33 -11.90
CA LYS A 341 -22.27 -14.12 -12.28
C LYS A 341 -21.57 -13.31 -11.20
N SER A 342 -20.24 -13.34 -11.22
CA SER A 342 -19.40 -12.48 -10.38
C SER A 342 -18.46 -11.63 -11.24
N LYS A 343 -18.07 -10.48 -10.70
CA LYS A 343 -17.00 -9.63 -11.22
C LYS A 343 -16.10 -9.24 -10.06
N TYR A 344 -14.80 -9.27 -10.30
CA TYR A 344 -13.80 -8.82 -9.33
C TYR A 344 -13.44 -7.37 -9.64
N TYR A 345 -13.25 -6.59 -8.60
CA TYR A 345 -12.81 -5.20 -8.63
C TYR A 345 -11.55 -5.09 -7.77
N ILE A 346 -10.61 -4.26 -8.20
CA ILE A 346 -9.48 -3.85 -7.38
C ILE A 346 -9.39 -2.34 -7.48
N VAL A 347 -9.45 -1.67 -6.33
CA VAL A 347 -9.10 -0.25 -6.22
C VAL A 347 -7.62 -0.14 -5.88
N TYR A 348 -6.97 0.92 -6.37
CA TYR A 348 -5.55 1.17 -6.14
C TYR A 348 -5.25 2.65 -6.27
N SER A 349 -4.19 3.09 -5.60
CA SER A 349 -3.71 4.47 -5.63
C SER A 349 -2.52 4.63 -6.57
N CYS A 350 -2.42 5.80 -7.20
CA CYS A 350 -1.26 6.19 -8.01
C CYS A 350 -0.76 7.58 -7.64
N ASN A 351 0.42 7.92 -8.19
CA ASN A 351 1.19 9.15 -7.91
C ASN A 351 1.75 9.19 -6.48
N ASN A 352 2.46 10.26 -6.11
CA ASN A 352 3.12 10.35 -4.80
C ASN A 352 2.12 10.83 -3.74
N PHE A 353 2.04 10.11 -2.61
CA PHE A 353 1.20 10.47 -1.46
C PHE A 353 1.42 11.90 -0.93
N GLU A 354 2.59 12.50 -1.16
CA GLU A 354 2.91 13.87 -0.74
C GLU A 354 2.31 14.98 -1.62
N ASN A 355 1.58 14.65 -2.69
CA ASN A 355 1.07 15.66 -3.61
C ASN A 355 -0.40 15.51 -3.98
N GLN A 356 -0.93 16.56 -4.61
CA GLN A 356 -2.32 16.67 -5.05
C GLN A 356 -2.71 15.71 -6.18
N PHE A 357 -1.74 15.01 -6.79
CA PHE A 357 -2.02 14.04 -7.85
C PHE A 357 -2.24 12.64 -7.29
N TYR A 358 -1.99 12.41 -5.99
CA TYR A 358 -2.38 11.16 -5.35
C TYR A 358 -3.88 10.95 -5.53
N GLY A 359 -4.22 9.86 -6.20
CA GLY A 359 -5.58 9.61 -6.65
C GLY A 359 -5.82 8.13 -6.83
N GLU A 360 -7.10 7.76 -6.85
CA GLU A 360 -7.51 6.36 -6.87
C GLU A 360 -8.08 5.99 -8.23
N GLY A 361 -7.71 4.81 -8.71
CA GLY A 361 -8.32 4.17 -9.87
C GLY A 361 -8.88 2.81 -9.49
N TYR A 362 -9.62 2.21 -10.42
CA TYR A 362 -9.98 0.80 -10.29
C TYR A 362 -9.76 0.02 -11.58
N ALA A 363 -9.70 -1.30 -11.43
CA ALA A 363 -9.71 -2.27 -12.51
C ALA A 363 -10.70 -3.41 -12.21
N THR A 364 -11.09 -4.16 -13.23
CA THR A 364 -12.01 -5.29 -13.10
C THR A 364 -11.49 -6.56 -13.76
N ALA A 365 -11.88 -7.72 -13.24
CA ALA A 365 -11.52 -9.03 -13.77
C ALA A 365 -12.66 -10.05 -13.63
N ASP A 366 -12.54 -11.17 -14.35
CA ASP A 366 -13.45 -12.33 -14.22
C ASP A 366 -12.87 -13.43 -13.31
N SER A 367 -11.62 -13.27 -12.87
CA SER A 367 -10.98 -14.13 -11.86
C SER A 367 -10.11 -13.30 -10.90
N PRO A 368 -9.81 -13.78 -9.68
CA PRO A 368 -8.95 -13.05 -8.73
C PRO A 368 -7.57 -12.72 -9.31
N LEU A 369 -7.00 -13.62 -10.11
CA LEU A 369 -5.68 -13.44 -10.71
C LEU A 369 -5.72 -12.77 -12.09
N GLY A 370 -6.88 -12.27 -12.51
CA GLY A 370 -7.04 -11.53 -13.76
C GLY A 370 -7.45 -12.39 -14.97
N PRO A 371 -7.17 -11.92 -16.20
CA PRO A 371 -6.57 -10.63 -16.50
C PRO A 371 -7.43 -9.46 -15.97
N TRP A 372 -6.75 -8.42 -15.48
CA TRP A 372 -7.38 -7.22 -14.94
C TRP A 372 -7.45 -6.14 -16.01
N THR A 373 -8.58 -5.43 -16.12
CA THR A 373 -8.77 -4.31 -17.05
C THR A 373 -9.05 -3.03 -16.28
N LYS A 374 -8.14 -2.04 -16.39
CA LYS A 374 -8.29 -0.72 -15.78
C LYS A 374 -9.51 0.00 -16.37
N TYR A 375 -10.24 0.73 -15.53
CA TYR A 375 -11.33 1.58 -15.99
C TYR A 375 -10.78 2.74 -16.82
N GLU A 376 -11.26 2.89 -18.06
CA GLU A 376 -10.77 3.92 -18.99
C GLU A 376 -10.91 5.35 -18.46
N GLY A 377 -11.89 5.59 -17.57
CA GLY A 377 -12.15 6.90 -16.98
C GLY A 377 -11.43 7.18 -15.66
N ASN A 378 -10.45 6.37 -15.26
CA ASN A 378 -9.63 6.66 -14.08
C ASN A 378 -8.92 8.03 -14.20
N PRO A 379 -8.67 8.75 -13.09
CA PRO A 379 -8.98 8.36 -11.71
C PRO A 379 -10.46 8.57 -11.33
N ILE A 380 -10.90 7.89 -10.28
CA ILE A 380 -12.24 8.00 -9.69
C ILE A 380 -12.28 8.92 -8.46
N VAL A 381 -11.11 9.27 -7.90
CA VAL A 381 -10.92 10.24 -6.80
C VAL A 381 -9.76 11.16 -7.12
#